data_AF-A0A968MXQ1-F1
#
_entry.id   AF-A0A968MXQ1-F1
#
_cell.length_a   1.000
_cell.length_b   1.000
_cell.length_c   1.000
_cell.angle_alpha   90.00
_cell.angle_beta   90.00
_cell.angle_gamma   90.00
#
_symmetry.space_group_name_H-M   'P 1'
#
loop_
_entity.id
_entity.type
_entity.pdbx_description
1 polymer ?
#
loop_
_entity_poly.entity_id
_entity_poly.type
_entity_poly.pdbx_seq_one_letter_code
_entity_poly.pdbx_strand_id
1 'polypeptide(L)'
;MLPEHSFHQTIANTLSDKRYFENIVDKGFLDSFPEKVENAFQNVRLSYRTELLQMRMTGLNVFGSCVALLGVFDKEEDYDTVISFRKQFYGNPVMQQSGICWTRPFIGHITLAYLGRELNHTERLMLESAVNEVNVAFDLSEVTV
;
A
#
# COMPACT_ATOMS: atom_id res chain seq x y z
N MET A 1 -3.77 -7.95 15.56
CA MET A 1 -3.18 -8.45 14.29
C MET A 1 -4.29 -8.50 13.24
N LEU A 2 -3.94 -8.36 11.96
CA LEU A 2 -4.90 -8.47 10.87
C LEU A 2 -5.18 -9.95 10.55
N PRO A 3 -6.38 -10.31 10.05
CA PRO A 3 -6.64 -11.66 9.55
C PRO A 3 -5.73 -12.01 8.36
N GLU A 4 -5.25 -13.24 8.29
CA GLU A 4 -4.29 -13.68 7.24
C GLU A 4 -4.83 -13.46 5.82
N HIS A 5 -6.10 -13.75 5.58
CA HIS A 5 -6.76 -13.54 4.29
C HIS A 5 -6.90 -12.06 3.89
N SER A 6 -6.63 -11.14 4.81
CA SER A 6 -6.68 -9.70 4.55
C SER A 6 -5.31 -9.12 4.17
N PHE A 7 -4.24 -9.91 4.19
CA PHE A 7 -2.93 -9.43 3.78
C PHE A 7 -2.93 -9.07 2.30
N HIS A 8 -2.60 -7.81 2.02
CA HIS A 8 -2.54 -7.26 0.67
C HIS A 8 -1.49 -6.15 0.62
N GLN A 9 -0.98 -5.92 -0.60
CA GLN A 9 -0.22 -4.73 -0.91
C GLN A 9 -1.13 -3.70 -1.57
N THR A 10 -1.21 -2.51 -0.99
CA THR A 10 -1.98 -1.43 -1.58
C THR A 10 -1.25 -0.87 -2.80
N ILE A 11 -1.77 -1.17 -4.00
CA ILE A 11 -1.28 -0.59 -5.26
C ILE A 11 -1.80 0.83 -5.49
N ALA A 12 -3.05 1.09 -5.14
CA ALA A 12 -3.64 2.42 -5.12
C ALA A 12 -4.68 2.51 -3.99
N ASN A 13 -4.50 3.50 -3.11
CA ASN A 13 -5.50 3.84 -2.09
C ASN A 13 -6.53 4.83 -2.66
N THR A 14 -7.79 4.67 -2.24
CA THR A 14 -8.88 5.61 -2.52
C THR A 14 -9.05 6.58 -1.36
N LEU A 15 -10.12 6.46 -0.57
CA LEU A 15 -10.46 7.33 0.55
C LEU A 15 -10.71 6.48 1.79
N SER A 16 -10.30 7.01 2.94
CA SER A 16 -10.53 6.40 4.25
C SER A 16 -10.88 7.48 5.26
N ASP A 17 -11.58 7.06 6.33
CA ASP A 17 -11.91 7.90 7.48
C ASP A 17 -12.56 9.24 7.05
N LYS A 18 -12.24 10.35 7.68
CA LYS A 18 -12.74 11.70 7.40
C LYS A 18 -12.82 12.02 5.90
N ARG A 19 -11.81 11.66 5.10
CA ARG A 19 -11.82 11.93 3.65
C ARG A 19 -12.91 11.18 2.91
N TYR A 20 -13.26 9.97 3.35
CA TYR A 20 -14.36 9.20 2.77
C TYR A 20 -15.70 9.86 3.07
N PHE A 21 -15.94 10.26 4.32
CA PHE A 21 -17.18 10.96 4.70
C PHE A 21 -17.34 12.27 3.92
N GLU A 22 -16.33 13.14 3.97
CA GLU A 22 -16.39 14.46 3.35
C GLU A 22 -16.55 14.43 1.81
N ASN A 23 -16.00 13.41 1.14
CA ASN A 23 -15.99 13.36 -0.32
C ASN A 23 -17.03 12.42 -0.92
N ILE A 24 -17.51 11.43 -0.17
CA ILE A 24 -18.45 10.42 -0.68
C ILE A 24 -19.79 10.50 0.05
N VAL A 25 -19.79 10.39 1.37
CA VAL A 25 -21.03 10.30 2.16
C VAL A 25 -21.77 11.64 2.15
N ASP A 26 -21.10 12.71 2.56
CA ASP A 26 -21.69 14.05 2.69
C ASP A 26 -22.10 14.64 1.34
N LYS A 27 -21.47 14.18 0.26
CA LYS A 27 -21.80 14.56 -1.12
C LYS A 27 -22.87 13.67 -1.77
N GLY A 28 -23.38 12.66 -1.05
CA GLY A 28 -24.44 11.77 -1.55
C GLY A 28 -23.99 10.83 -2.67
N PHE A 29 -22.72 10.45 -2.73
CA PHE A 29 -22.16 9.63 -3.80
C PHE A 29 -22.04 8.14 -3.45
N LEU A 30 -22.54 7.71 -2.30
CA LEU A 30 -22.37 6.36 -1.75
C LEU A 30 -22.64 5.25 -2.79
N ASP A 31 -23.79 5.32 -3.48
CA ASP A 31 -24.22 4.29 -4.43
C ASP A 31 -23.43 4.35 -5.75
N SER A 32 -23.04 5.55 -6.18
CA SER A 32 -22.32 5.77 -7.44
C SER A 32 -20.81 5.54 -7.34
N PHE A 33 -20.26 5.57 -6.13
CA PHE A 33 -18.81 5.60 -5.92
C PHE A 33 -18.13 4.28 -6.33
N PRO A 34 -18.63 3.08 -5.98
CA PRO A 34 -18.05 1.83 -6.44
C PRO A 34 -17.94 1.74 -7.96
N GLU A 35 -19.00 2.12 -8.68
CA GLU A 35 -19.02 2.12 -10.15
C GLU A 35 -17.99 3.10 -10.73
N LYS A 36 -17.83 4.29 -10.13
CA LYS A 36 -16.80 5.26 -10.54
C LYS A 36 -15.38 4.70 -10.39
N VAL A 37 -15.12 4.00 -9.28
CA VAL A 37 -13.81 3.36 -9.04
C VAL A 37 -13.58 2.22 -10.02
N GLU A 38 -14.58 1.37 -10.24
CA GLU A 38 -14.52 0.28 -11.21
C GLU A 38 -14.23 0.80 -12.62
N ASN A 39 -14.97 1.82 -13.07
CA ASN A 39 -14.74 2.46 -14.36
C ASN A 39 -13.33 3.07 -14.47
N ALA A 40 -12.83 3.70 -13.40
CA ALA A 40 -11.45 4.22 -13.39
C ALA A 40 -10.42 3.10 -13.53
N PHE A 41 -10.65 1.96 -12.88
CA PHE A 41 -9.79 0.78 -12.99
C PHE A 41 -9.82 0.18 -14.40
N GLN A 42 -11.02 0.00 -14.98
CA GLN A 42 -11.20 -0.50 -16.33
C GLN A 42 -10.62 0.41 -17.42
N ASN A 43 -10.40 1.70 -17.12
CA ASN A 43 -9.76 2.65 -18.04
C ASN A 43 -8.23 2.61 -17.99
N VAL A 44 -7.64 1.91 -17.02
CA VAL A 44 -6.19 1.70 -17.02
C VAL A 44 -5.82 0.78 -18.18
N ARG A 45 -4.80 1.19 -18.94
CA ARG A 45 -4.21 0.45 -20.04
C ARG A 45 -2.80 0.07 -19.64
N LEU A 46 -2.63 -1.17 -19.19
CA LEU A 46 -1.30 -1.72 -18.93
C LEU A 46 -0.79 -2.43 -20.19
N SER A 47 0.51 -2.35 -20.42
CA SER A 47 1.16 -3.17 -21.45
C SER A 47 0.89 -4.64 -21.16
N TYR A 48 0.52 -5.39 -22.20
CA TYR A 48 0.35 -6.82 -22.09
C TYR A 48 1.67 -7.45 -21.63
N ARG A 49 1.59 -8.31 -20.62
CA ARG A 49 2.70 -9.13 -20.14
C ARG A 49 2.22 -10.54 -19.88
N THR A 50 3.12 -11.47 -20.16
CA THR A 50 2.96 -12.90 -19.87
C THR A 50 3.55 -13.28 -18.51
N GLU A 51 4.50 -12.48 -17.99
CA GLU A 51 5.15 -12.71 -16.70
C GLU A 51 4.38 -12.01 -15.57
N LEU A 52 4.40 -12.65 -14.39
CA LEU A 52 3.89 -12.07 -13.16
C LEU A 52 4.87 -11.01 -12.64
N LEU A 53 4.34 -9.96 -11.99
CA LEU A 53 5.17 -9.00 -11.28
C LEU A 53 5.87 -9.69 -10.12
N GLN A 54 7.19 -9.54 -10.01
CA GLN A 54 7.98 -10.13 -8.95
C GLN A 54 8.40 -9.06 -7.95
N MET A 55 8.11 -9.33 -6.68
CA MET A 55 8.53 -8.50 -5.57
C MET A 55 9.08 -9.40 -4.48
N ARG A 56 10.30 -9.11 -4.03
CA ARG A 56 10.94 -9.81 -2.93
C ARG A 56 10.68 -9.08 -1.62
N MET A 57 10.35 -9.83 -0.58
CA MET A 57 10.13 -9.28 0.76
C MET A 57 11.49 -9.12 1.45
N THR A 58 11.82 -7.94 1.94
CA THR A 58 13.18 -7.63 2.41
C THR A 58 13.28 -7.40 3.91
N GLY A 59 12.17 -7.27 4.62
CA GLY A 59 12.17 -7.06 6.07
C GLY A 59 10.98 -6.25 6.54
N LEU A 60 10.92 -6.03 7.85
CA LEU A 60 9.90 -5.28 8.55
C LEU A 60 10.26 -3.80 8.68
N ASN A 61 9.23 -2.96 8.74
CA ASN A 61 9.34 -1.54 9.05
C ASN A 61 8.12 -1.06 9.86
N VAL A 62 8.30 0.05 10.57
CA VAL A 62 7.24 0.75 11.30
C VAL A 62 6.86 2.03 10.54
N PHE A 63 5.63 2.09 10.02
CA PHE A 63 5.09 3.28 9.36
C PHE A 63 4.04 3.95 10.24
N GLY A 64 4.39 5.05 10.90
CA GLY A 64 3.45 5.79 11.74
C GLY A 64 2.85 4.90 12.84
N SER A 65 1.63 4.41 12.61
CA SER A 65 0.87 3.53 13.49
C SER A 65 0.76 2.08 13.01
N CYS A 66 1.59 1.61 12.06
CA CYS A 66 1.56 0.20 11.65
C CYS A 66 2.94 -0.45 11.55
N VAL A 67 2.96 -1.77 11.66
CA VAL A 67 4.10 -2.64 11.34
C VAL A 67 3.81 -3.32 10.02
N ALA A 68 4.76 -3.26 9.09
CA ALA A 68 4.59 -3.76 7.73
C ALA A 68 5.81 -4.55 7.25
N LEU A 69 5.57 -5.54 6.39
CA LEU A 69 6.59 -6.23 5.61
C LEU A 69 6.86 -5.42 4.35
N LEU A 70 8.11 -5.03 4.12
CA LEU A 70 8.57 -4.30 2.94
C LEU A 70 8.80 -5.23 1.77
N GLY A 71 8.47 -4.75 0.58
CA GLY A 71 8.78 -5.41 -0.67
C GLY A 71 9.52 -4.51 -1.64
N VAL A 72 10.49 -5.08 -2.34
CA VAL A 72 11.25 -4.41 -3.42
C VAL A 72 11.07 -5.16 -4.73
N PHE A 73 11.03 -4.43 -5.83
CA PHE A 73 11.06 -5.04 -7.16
C PHE A 73 12.52 -5.28 -7.55
N ASP A 74 12.83 -6.51 -7.93
CA ASP A 74 14.16 -6.84 -8.45
C ASP A 74 14.31 -6.39 -9.92
N LYS A 75 13.19 -6.27 -10.65
CA LYS A 75 13.12 -5.76 -12.03
C LYS A 75 12.49 -4.37 -12.08
N GLU A 76 13.14 -3.42 -12.74
CA GLU A 76 12.63 -2.05 -12.93
C GLU A 76 11.29 -2.04 -13.68
N GLU A 77 11.12 -2.93 -14.67
CA GLU A 77 9.88 -3.05 -15.46
C GLU A 77 8.65 -3.38 -14.60
N ASP A 78 8.84 -4.15 -13.53
CA ASP A 78 7.77 -4.50 -12.60
C ASP A 78 7.36 -3.29 -11.75
N TYR A 79 8.34 -2.51 -11.30
CA TYR A 79 8.09 -1.24 -10.62
C TYR A 79 7.37 -0.24 -11.56
N ASP A 80 7.87 -0.08 -12.78
CA ASP A 80 7.30 0.83 -13.78
C ASP A 80 5.85 0.50 -14.12
N THR A 81 5.48 -0.76 -14.06
CA THR A 81 4.08 -1.18 -14.16
C THR A 81 3.21 -0.56 -13.11
N VAL A 82 3.60 -0.72 -11.85
CA VAL A 82 2.83 -0.26 -10.71
C VAL A 82 2.75 1.26 -10.75
N ILE A 83 3.83 1.92 -11.13
CA ILE A 83 3.85 3.36 -11.35
C ILE A 83 2.95 3.78 -12.52
N SER A 84 2.98 3.09 -13.64
CA SER A 84 2.10 3.37 -14.79
C SER A 84 0.63 3.20 -14.44
N PHE A 85 0.28 2.11 -13.75
CA PHE A 85 -1.05 1.90 -13.21
C PHE A 85 -1.49 3.10 -12.35
N ARG A 86 -0.67 3.48 -11.36
CA ARG A 86 -0.99 4.57 -10.44
C ARG A 86 -1.14 5.90 -11.18
N LYS A 87 -0.27 6.20 -12.16
CA LYS A 87 -0.34 7.43 -12.97
C LYS A 87 -1.69 7.52 -13.69
N GLN A 88 -2.15 6.43 -14.29
CA GLN A 88 -3.42 6.39 -15.02
C GLN A 88 -4.61 6.45 -14.06
N PHE A 89 -4.59 5.66 -12.98
CA PHE A 89 -5.69 5.63 -12.00
C PHE A 89 -5.88 6.98 -11.31
N TYR A 90 -4.81 7.58 -10.77
CA TYR A 90 -4.88 8.90 -10.14
C TYR A 90 -4.95 10.06 -11.14
N GLY A 91 -4.59 9.81 -12.40
CA GLY A 91 -4.77 10.76 -13.50
C GLY A 91 -6.21 10.83 -14.01
N ASN A 92 -7.07 9.89 -13.61
CA ASN A 92 -8.47 9.87 -14.01
C ASN A 92 -9.22 11.10 -13.44
N PRO A 93 -9.88 11.93 -14.27
CA PRO A 93 -10.58 13.13 -13.80
C PRO A 93 -11.66 12.85 -12.76
N VAL A 94 -12.35 11.72 -12.85
CA VAL A 94 -13.40 11.33 -11.89
C VAL A 94 -12.79 11.02 -10.52
N MET A 95 -11.62 10.38 -10.50
CA MET A 95 -10.87 10.12 -9.25
C MET A 95 -10.43 11.44 -8.61
N GLN A 96 -9.85 12.34 -9.40
CA GLN A 96 -9.39 13.65 -8.90
C GLN A 96 -10.55 14.49 -8.35
N GLN A 97 -11.68 14.56 -9.06
CA GLN A 97 -12.89 15.27 -8.60
C GLN A 97 -13.47 14.67 -7.31
N SER A 98 -13.28 13.37 -7.10
CA SER A 98 -13.64 12.67 -5.85
C SER A 98 -12.59 12.84 -4.76
N GLY A 99 -11.54 13.64 -4.98
CA GLY A 99 -10.46 13.87 -4.04
C GLY A 99 -9.43 12.73 -3.97
N ILE A 100 -9.46 11.77 -4.89
CA ILE A 100 -8.52 10.64 -4.98
C ILE A 100 -7.36 11.02 -5.90
N CYS A 101 -6.22 11.33 -5.29
CA CYS A 101 -5.03 11.81 -5.98
C CYS A 101 -3.79 11.07 -5.47
N TRP A 102 -2.75 11.06 -6.30
CA TRP A 102 -1.42 10.59 -5.89
C TRP A 102 -0.80 11.60 -4.91
N THR A 103 -0.62 11.21 -3.64
CA THR A 103 -0.08 12.11 -2.61
C THR A 103 1.30 11.73 -2.05
N ARG A 104 1.77 10.49 -2.30
CA ARG A 104 3.04 9.99 -1.74
C ARG A 104 3.74 9.02 -2.70
N PRO A 105 5.09 8.92 -2.68
CA PRO A 105 5.81 7.88 -3.42
C PRO A 105 5.25 6.48 -3.12
N PHE A 106 5.38 5.58 -4.10
CA PHE A 106 5.01 4.18 -3.88
C PHE A 106 6.10 3.49 -3.05
N ILE A 107 5.69 2.86 -1.96
CA ILE A 107 6.53 2.00 -1.13
C ILE A 107 5.80 0.67 -1.04
N GLY A 108 6.35 -0.38 -1.65
CA GLY A 108 5.77 -1.72 -1.61
C GLY A 108 5.79 -2.26 -0.19
N HIS A 109 4.62 -2.51 0.39
CA HIS A 109 4.52 -3.11 1.70
C HIS A 109 3.19 -3.83 1.91
N ILE A 110 3.20 -4.80 2.82
CA ILE A 110 2.02 -5.49 3.34
C ILE A 110 1.91 -5.13 4.83
N THR A 111 0.81 -4.49 5.21
CA THR A 111 0.56 -4.20 6.64
C THR A 111 0.25 -5.49 7.38
N LEU A 112 0.97 -5.75 8.48
CA LEU A 112 0.79 -6.93 9.33
C LEU A 112 -0.05 -6.62 10.57
N ALA A 113 0.16 -5.43 11.14
CA ALA A 113 -0.56 -4.98 12.32
C ALA A 113 -0.66 -3.45 12.37
N TYR A 114 -1.77 -2.97 12.93
CA TYR A 114 -1.91 -1.59 13.37
C TYR A 114 -1.71 -1.50 14.89
N LEU A 115 -1.03 -0.46 15.32
CA LEU A 115 -0.90 -0.04 16.70
C LEU A 115 -2.22 0.61 17.12
N GLY A 116 -2.93 -0.01 18.06
CA GLY A 116 -4.23 0.48 18.52
C GLY A 116 -4.18 1.76 19.37
N ARG A 117 -2.97 2.27 19.66
CA ARG A 117 -2.72 3.50 20.39
C ARG A 117 -1.37 4.09 19.99
N GLU A 118 -1.16 5.35 20.33
CA GLU A 118 0.16 5.93 20.26
C GLU A 118 1.11 5.26 21.27
N LEU A 119 2.33 5.04 20.83
CA LEU A 119 3.42 4.52 21.66
C LEU A 119 4.17 5.68 22.28
N ASN A 120 4.52 5.56 23.55
CA ASN A 120 5.48 6.48 24.16
C ASN A 120 6.89 6.22 23.60
N HIS A 121 7.84 7.10 23.95
CA HIS A 121 9.21 7.03 23.43
C HIS A 121 9.89 5.68 23.70
N THR A 122 9.79 5.16 24.93
CA THR A 122 10.39 3.88 25.32
C THR A 122 9.79 2.71 24.54
N GLU A 123 8.47 2.66 24.41
CA GLU A 123 7.77 1.61 23.66
C GLU A 123 8.13 1.63 22.17
N ARG A 124 8.31 2.83 21.61
CA ARG A 124 8.77 3.00 20.23
C ARG A 124 10.18 2.44 20.04
N LEU A 125 11.11 2.77 20.93
CA LEU A 125 12.48 2.23 20.87
C LEU A 125 12.50 0.70 21.00
N MET A 126 11.65 0.14 21.88
CA MET A 126 11.54 -1.32 22.02
C MET A 126 11.01 -1.98 20.74
N LEU A 127 9.99 -1.39 20.11
CA LEU A 127 9.45 -1.89 18.85
C LEU A 127 10.48 -1.80 17.72
N GLU A 128 11.21 -0.69 17.62
CA GLU A 128 12.28 -0.50 16.65
C GLU A 128 13.41 -1.53 16.84
N SER A 129 13.81 -1.80 18.09
CA SER A 129 14.80 -2.85 18.39
C SER A 129 14.31 -4.22 17.95
N ALA A 130 13.07 -4.60 18.29
CA ALA A 130 12.50 -5.89 17.93
C ALA A 130 12.38 -6.06 16.39
N VAL A 131 11.96 -5.01 15.68
CA VAL A 131 11.92 -5.00 14.21
C VAL A 131 13.33 -5.19 13.63
N ASN A 132 14.34 -4.52 14.19
CA ASN A 132 15.72 -4.65 13.72
C ASN A 132 16.28 -6.07 13.97
N GLU A 133 16.01 -6.66 15.12
CA GLU A 133 16.39 -8.05 15.43
C GLU A 133 15.79 -9.04 14.41
N VAL A 134 14.51 -8.87 14.08
CA VAL A 134 13.85 -9.69 13.05
C VAL A 134 14.51 -9.48 11.69
N ASN A 135 14.79 -8.23 11.30
CA ASN A 135 15.43 -7.94 10.01
C ASN A 135 16.82 -8.56 9.88
N VAL A 136 17.64 -8.49 10.93
CA VAL A 136 18.96 -9.15 10.96
C VAL A 136 18.82 -10.66 10.80
N ALA A 137 17.83 -11.28 11.46
CA ALA A 137 17.58 -12.71 11.31
C ALA A 137 17.11 -13.08 9.89
N PHE A 138 16.26 -12.25 9.26
CA PHE A 138 15.81 -12.42 7.87
C PHE A 138 16.97 -12.35 6.88
N ASP A 139 17.85 -11.36 7.02
CA ASP A 139 19.01 -11.17 6.13
C ASP A 139 19.98 -12.36 6.20
N LEU A 140 20.24 -12.88 7.40
CA LEU A 140 21.06 -14.08 7.59
C LEU A 140 20.45 -15.35 6.97
N SER A 141 19.11 -15.40 6.84
CA SER A 141 18.43 -16.53 6.19
C SER A 141 18.56 -16.53 4.67
N GLU A 142 18.77 -15.37 4.03
CA GLU A 142 19.03 -15.29 2.58
C GLU A 142 20.48 -15.68 2.21
N VAL A 143 21.43 -15.69 3.17
CA VAL A 143 22.85 -16.06 2.96
C VAL A 143 23.10 -17.56 3.06
N THR A 144 22.12 -18.34 3.56
CA THR A 144 22.26 -19.78 3.77
C THR A 144 21.64 -20.56 2.60
N VAL A 145 22.32 -20.61 1.45
CA VAL A 145 22.02 -21.52 0.32
C VAL A 145 23.26 -22.33 -0.03
#